data_AF-A0AAW7D7A1-F1
#
_entry.id   AF-A0AAW7D7A1-F1
#
_cell.length_a   1.000
_cell.length_b   1.000
_cell.length_c   1.000
_cell.angle_alpha   90.00
_cell.angle_beta   90.00
_cell.angle_gamma   90.00
#
_symmetry.space_group_name_H-M   'P 1'
#
loop_
_entity.id
_entity.type
_entity.pdbx_description
1 polymer ?
#
loop_
_entity_poly.entity_id
_entity_poly.type
_entity_poly.pdbx_seq_one_letter_code
_entity_poly.pdbx_strand_id
1 'polypeptide(L)'
;LDLANVVKTHETLTAVDLDAAAGSLTYVDERGDSKVLDLVNVVKTHETLTAVDLDAAAGSLTYVDERGDSKVLDLVNVVKTHETLTALGMDAAAGSLTYVDERGDSKVLDLANVVKTHETLTALGMDAAAGSLTYVDERGDSKVLDLANVVKTHETLTAVDLDDAAGSLTYVDERGDSKVLDLANVVKT
;
A
#
# COMPACT_ATOMS: atom_id res chain seq x y z
N LEU A 1 55.20 -53.81 -56.16
CA LEU A 1 54.69 -52.70 -55.32
C LEU A 1 54.15 -53.32 -54.05
N ASP A 2 54.75 -53.02 -52.91
CA ASP A 2 54.26 -53.51 -51.63
C ASP A 2 53.06 -52.63 -51.21
N LEU A 3 51.86 -53.07 -51.57
CA LEU A 3 50.63 -52.34 -51.27
C LEU A 3 50.40 -52.19 -49.77
N ALA A 4 50.91 -53.11 -48.95
CA ALA A 4 50.79 -53.00 -47.49
C ALA A 4 51.64 -51.83 -46.97
N ASN A 5 52.84 -51.63 -47.50
CA ASN A 5 53.65 -50.46 -47.16
C ASN A 5 53.05 -49.16 -47.74
N VAL A 6 52.53 -49.18 -48.97
CA VAL A 6 51.90 -47.97 -49.55
C VAL A 6 50.67 -47.53 -48.76
N VAL A 7 49.84 -48.47 -48.29
CA VAL A 7 48.68 -48.16 -47.43
C VAL A 7 49.15 -47.59 -46.10
N LYS A 8 50.15 -48.20 -45.44
CA LYS A 8 50.69 -47.68 -44.17
C LYS A 8 51.28 -46.28 -44.28
N THR A 9 51.88 -45.90 -45.41
CA THR A 9 52.46 -44.55 -45.57
C THR A 9 51.44 -43.48 -45.99
N HIS A 10 50.19 -43.86 -46.30
CA HIS A 10 49.14 -42.92 -46.73
C HIS A 10 47.87 -42.97 -45.86
N GLU A 11 47.76 -43.96 -44.97
CA GLU A 11 46.80 -43.94 -43.88
C GLU A 11 47.15 -42.76 -42.96
N THR A 12 46.16 -41.97 -42.56
CA THR A 12 46.39 -40.75 -41.76
C THR A 12 45.98 -40.90 -40.31
N LEU A 13 45.28 -42.00 -39.98
CA LEU A 13 44.67 -42.25 -38.68
C LEU A 13 44.25 -43.71 -38.57
N THR A 14 44.85 -44.45 -37.64
CA THR A 14 44.63 -45.89 -37.50
C THR A 14 43.50 -46.21 -36.52
N ALA A 15 43.39 -45.43 -35.44
CA ALA A 15 42.35 -45.60 -34.42
C ALA A 15 42.13 -44.28 -33.65
N VAL A 16 40.91 -44.10 -33.16
CA VAL A 16 40.53 -43.03 -32.23
C VAL A 16 39.73 -43.66 -31.09
N ASP A 17 40.07 -43.30 -29.87
CA ASP A 17 39.39 -43.73 -28.65
C ASP A 17 39.05 -42.51 -27.80
N LEU A 18 37.82 -42.46 -27.30
CA LEU A 18 37.34 -41.44 -26.39
C LEU A 18 37.16 -42.06 -25.01
N ASP A 19 38.03 -41.68 -24.08
CA ASP A 19 37.83 -41.98 -22.67
C ASP A 19 36.99 -40.85 -22.05
N ALA A 20 35.68 -41.06 -22.03
CA ALA A 20 34.75 -40.10 -21.44
C ALA A 20 34.91 -39.94 -19.92
N ALA A 21 35.43 -40.96 -19.22
CA ALA A 21 35.64 -40.90 -17.78
C ALA A 21 36.90 -40.10 -17.42
N ALA A 22 37.98 -40.28 -18.20
CA ALA A 22 39.20 -39.48 -18.06
C ALA A 22 39.11 -38.11 -18.77
N GLY A 23 38.14 -37.91 -19.67
CA GLY A 23 38.00 -36.70 -20.47
C GLY A 23 39.15 -36.52 -21.47
N SER A 24 39.59 -37.59 -22.12
CA SER A 24 40.69 -37.54 -23.08
C SER A 24 40.32 -38.23 -24.39
N LEU A 25 40.88 -37.72 -25.49
CA LEU A 25 40.82 -38.34 -26.80
C LEU A 25 42.21 -38.88 -27.14
N THR A 26 42.32 -40.18 -27.39
CA THR A 26 43.57 -40.79 -27.84
C THR A 26 43.44 -41.18 -29.30
N TYR A 27 44.46 -40.87 -30.11
CA TYR A 27 44.55 -41.40 -31.46
C TYR A 27 45.91 -42.04 -31.74
N VAL A 28 45.91 -43.03 -32.62
CA VAL A 28 47.13 -43.72 -33.08
C VAL A 28 47.41 -43.28 -34.51
N ASP A 29 48.59 -42.70 -34.74
CA ASP A 29 49.03 -42.28 -36.07
C ASP A 29 49.44 -43.46 -36.95
N GLU A 30 49.83 -43.18 -38.19
CA GLU A 30 50.20 -44.18 -39.19
C GLU A 30 51.51 -44.93 -38.87
N ARG A 31 52.30 -44.40 -37.93
CA ARG A 31 53.54 -45.04 -37.43
C ARG A 31 53.28 -45.88 -36.19
N GLY A 32 52.04 -45.89 -35.70
CA GLY A 32 51.66 -46.58 -34.47
C GLY A 32 51.90 -45.74 -33.21
N ASP A 33 52.26 -44.46 -33.35
CA ASP A 33 52.49 -43.59 -32.20
C ASP A 33 51.15 -43.11 -31.64
N SER A 34 50.95 -43.29 -30.33
CA SER A 34 49.75 -42.82 -29.64
C SER A 34 49.90 -41.36 -29.21
N LYS A 35 48.89 -40.54 -29.48
CA LYS A 35 48.81 -39.15 -29.03
C LYS A 35 47.53 -38.94 -28.23
N VAL A 36 47.68 -38.32 -27.07
CA VAL A 36 46.58 -38.02 -26.15
C VAL A 36 46.29 -36.53 -26.22
N LEU A 37 45.03 -36.19 -26.47
CA LEU A 37 44.49 -34.86 -26.34
C LEU A 37 43.64 -34.78 -25.08
N ASP A 38 44.08 -33.97 -24.12
CA ASP A 38 43.35 -33.69 -22.89
C ASP A 38 42.17 -32.75 -23.19
N LEU A 39 40.94 -33.29 -23.16
CA LEU A 39 39.73 -32.52 -23.40
C LEU A 39 39.25 -31.82 -22.14
N VAL A 40 39.66 -32.24 -20.94
CA VAL A 40 39.30 -31.57 -19.67
C VAL A 40 39.83 -30.15 -19.67
N ASN A 41 41.09 -29.96 -20.07
CA ASN A 41 41.68 -28.62 -20.16
C ASN A 41 41.05 -27.78 -21.27
N VAL A 42 40.68 -28.39 -22.40
CA VAL A 42 39.96 -27.69 -23.48
C VAL A 42 38.57 -27.23 -23.01
N VAL A 43 37.83 -28.07 -22.29
CA VAL A 43 36.51 -27.71 -21.74
C VAL A 43 36.65 -26.62 -20.69
N LYS A 44 37.54 -26.76 -19.71
CA LYS A 44 37.77 -25.75 -18.65
C LYS A 44 38.16 -24.37 -19.20
N THR A 45 38.87 -24.32 -20.31
CA THR A 45 39.27 -23.03 -20.93
C THR A 45 38.11 -22.33 -21.66
N HIS A 46 37.00 -23.02 -21.93
CA HIS A 46 35.87 -22.49 -22.70
C HIS A 46 34.52 -22.55 -21.94
N GLU A 47 34.47 -23.16 -20.77
CA GLU A 47 33.32 -23.11 -19.87
C GLU A 47 33.23 -21.70 -19.27
N THR A 48 32.03 -21.14 -19.05
CA THR A 48 31.87 -19.70 -18.75
C THR A 48 31.15 -19.39 -17.44
N LEU A 49 30.61 -20.40 -16.73
CA LEU A 49 29.98 -20.21 -15.42
C LEU A 49 29.84 -21.55 -14.69
N THR A 50 30.55 -21.72 -13.57
CA THR A 50 30.63 -23.01 -12.85
C THR A 50 29.68 -23.10 -11.66
N ALA A 51 29.36 -21.98 -10.99
CA ALA A 51 28.40 -21.95 -9.89
C ALA A 51 27.84 -20.54 -9.61
N VAL A 52 26.59 -20.48 -9.17
CA VAL A 52 25.95 -19.30 -8.61
C VAL A 52 25.31 -19.70 -7.28
N ASP A 53 25.63 -18.95 -6.22
CA ASP A 53 25.09 -19.16 -4.88
C ASP A 53 24.44 -17.88 -4.36
N LEU A 54 23.31 -18.02 -3.68
CA LEU A 54 22.55 -16.92 -3.09
C LEU A 54 22.56 -17.08 -1.57
N ASP A 55 23.28 -16.19 -0.89
CA ASP A 55 23.16 -16.04 0.55
C ASP A 55 22.04 -15.03 0.84
N ALA A 56 20.84 -15.55 1.07
CA ALA A 56 19.68 -14.73 1.39
C ALA A 56 19.79 -14.02 2.75
N ALA A 57 20.56 -14.56 3.70
CA ALA A 57 20.74 -13.96 5.02
C ALA A 57 21.73 -12.79 4.97
N ALA A 58 22.81 -12.94 4.20
CA ALA A 58 23.75 -11.85 3.93
C ALA A 58 23.26 -10.87 2.84
N GLY A 59 22.27 -11.26 2.03
CA GLY A 59 21.79 -10.47 0.91
C GLY A 59 22.83 -10.33 -0.19
N SER A 60 23.54 -11.41 -0.51
CA SER A 60 24.61 -11.41 -1.51
C SER A 60 24.48 -12.57 -2.49
N LEU A 61 24.93 -12.35 -3.71
CA LEU A 61 25.04 -13.38 -4.73
C LEU A 61 26.51 -13.58 -5.06
N THR A 62 26.99 -14.81 -4.93
CA THR A 62 28.37 -15.16 -5.29
C THR A 62 28.33 -16.00 -6.56
N TYR A 63 29.13 -15.62 -7.57
CA TYR A 63 29.40 -16.51 -8.69
C TYR A 63 30.88 -16.86 -8.75
N VAL A 64 31.16 -18.08 -9.21
CA VAL A 64 32.52 -18.56 -9.45
C VAL A 64 32.71 -18.65 -10.97
N ASP A 65 33.77 -18.04 -11.46
CA ASP A 65 34.12 -18.10 -12.88
C ASP A 65 34.87 -19.39 -13.24
N GLU A 66 35.21 -19.55 -14.52
CA GLU A 66 35.88 -20.73 -15.04
C GLU A 66 37.30 -20.94 -14.50
N ARG A 67 37.88 -19.89 -13.90
CA ARG A 67 39.23 -19.90 -13.30
C ARG A 67 39.17 -20.23 -11.81
N GLY A 68 37.96 -20.35 -11.25
CA GLY A 68 37.73 -20.55 -9.83
C GLY A 68 37.71 -19.25 -9.04
N ASP A 69 37.74 -18.09 -9.70
CA ASP A 69 37.69 -16.81 -9.02
C ASP A 69 36.25 -16.50 -8.61
N SER A 70 36.06 -16.24 -7.31
CA SER A 70 34.75 -15.89 -6.75
C SER A 70 34.52 -14.38 -6.83
N LYS A 71 33.34 -13.99 -7.32
CA LYS A 71 32.88 -12.59 -7.28
C LYS A 71 31.58 -12.49 -6.51
N VAL A 72 31.58 -11.61 -5.51
CA VAL A 72 30.43 -11.33 -4.66
C VAL A 72 29.75 -10.06 -5.17
N LEU A 73 28.46 -10.19 -5.45
CA LEU A 73 27.57 -9.08 -5.73
C LEU A 73 26.73 -8.79 -4.49
N ASP A 74 26.92 -7.60 -3.92
CA ASP A 74 26.16 -7.12 -2.77
C ASP A 74 24.77 -6.65 -3.22
N LEU A 75 23.75 -7.48 -2.98
CA LEU A 75 22.38 -7.17 -3.35
C LEU A 75 21.74 -6.18 -2.38
N VAL A 76 22.22 -6.07 -1.14
CA VAL A 76 21.73 -5.08 -0.17
C VAL A 76 21.99 -3.67 -0.68
N ASN A 77 23.20 -3.41 -1.18
CA ASN A 77 23.52 -2.11 -1.77
C ASN A 77 22.77 -1.85 -3.09
N VAL A 78 22.54 -2.88 -3.92
CA VAL A 78 21.70 -2.74 -5.12
C VAL A 78 20.27 -2.38 -4.76
N VAL A 79 19.69 -3.01 -3.74
CA VAL A 79 18.34 -2.67 -3.27
C VAL A 79 18.31 -1.26 -2.70
N LYS A 80 19.25 -0.89 -1.82
CA LYS A 80 19.31 0.46 -1.24
C LYS A 80 19.45 1.57 -2.27
N THR A 81 20.13 1.33 -3.38
CA THR A 81 20.29 2.32 -4.45
C THR A 81 19.03 2.53 -5.29
N HIS A 82 18.07 1.59 -5.25
CA HIS A 82 16.84 1.62 -6.07
C HIS A 82 15.55 1.66 -5.25
N GLU A 83 15.62 1.44 -3.94
CA GLU A 83 14.53 1.65 -3.00
C GLU A 83 14.26 3.15 -2.86
N THR A 84 13.00 3.56 -2.82
CA THR A 84 12.59 4.98 -2.79
C THR A 84 11.89 5.39 -1.49
N LEU A 85 11.63 4.42 -0.61
CA LEU A 85 10.91 4.61 0.65
C LEU A 85 11.35 3.56 1.66
N THR A 86 12.05 3.98 2.70
CA THR A 86 12.62 3.05 3.70
C THR A 86 11.76 2.92 4.95
N ALA A 87 11.02 3.97 5.31
CA ALA A 87 10.10 3.96 6.44
C ALA A 87 8.95 4.95 6.27
N LEU A 88 7.79 4.59 6.82
CA LEU A 88 6.60 5.43 6.88
C LEU A 88 6.04 5.43 8.30
N GLY A 89 5.84 6.62 8.86
CA GLY A 89 5.30 6.82 10.21
C GLY A 89 4.20 7.86 10.22
N MET A 90 3.17 7.62 11.03
CA MET A 90 2.08 8.57 11.27
C MET A 90 2.21 9.14 12.68
N ASP A 91 2.25 10.47 12.78
CA ASP A 91 2.05 11.17 14.04
C ASP A 91 0.61 11.68 14.08
N ALA A 92 -0.26 10.92 14.75
CA ALA A 92 -1.67 11.27 14.88
C ALA A 92 -1.90 12.53 15.72
N ALA A 93 -1.02 12.83 16.68
CA ALA A 93 -1.16 14.00 17.53
C ALA A 93 -0.78 15.28 16.77
N ALA A 94 0.27 15.21 15.96
CA ALA A 94 0.67 16.31 15.08
C ALA A 94 -0.14 16.37 13.78
N GLY A 95 -0.91 15.33 13.45
CA GLY A 95 -1.64 15.24 12.19
C GLY A 95 -0.71 15.22 10.98
N SER A 96 0.40 14.48 11.06
CA SER A 96 1.40 14.45 9.99
C SER A 96 1.81 13.03 9.63
N LEU A 97 2.24 12.87 8.38
CA LEU A 97 2.87 11.66 7.89
C LEU A 97 4.35 11.97 7.68
N THR A 98 5.23 11.19 8.28
CA THR A 98 6.67 11.30 8.07
C THR A 98 7.16 10.09 7.31
N TYR A 99 7.92 10.33 6.26
CA TYR A 99 8.60 9.26 5.55
C TYR A 99 10.10 9.53 5.48
N VAL A 100 10.89 8.46 5.50
CA VAL A 100 12.36 8.54 5.37
C VAL A 100 12.73 7.95 4.02
N ASP A 101 13.45 8.74 3.22
CA ASP A 101 13.96 8.28 1.93
C ASP A 101 15.24 7.43 2.09
N GLU A 102 15.70 6.86 0.98
CA GLU A 102 16.86 5.97 0.94
C GLU A 102 18.19 6.63 1.33
N ARG A 103 18.23 7.96 1.36
CA ARG A 103 19.38 8.76 1.79
C ARG A 103 19.31 9.09 3.29
N GLY A 104 18.24 8.66 3.96
CA GLY A 104 17.98 8.97 5.36
C GLY A 104 17.33 10.34 5.57
N ASP A 105 16.92 11.03 4.49
CA ASP A 105 16.26 12.32 4.60
C ASP A 105 14.81 12.10 5.05
N SER A 106 14.44 12.73 6.16
CA SER A 106 13.06 12.72 6.66
C SER A 106 12.25 13.79 5.96
N LYS A 107 11.09 13.42 5.43
CA LYS A 107 10.11 14.34 4.86
C LYS A 107 8.81 14.25 5.62
N VAL A 108 8.34 15.41 6.08
CA VAL A 108 7.07 15.55 6.78
C VAL A 108 6.03 16.07 5.81
N LEU A 109 4.96 15.32 5.67
CA LEU A 109 3.75 15.74 4.99
C LEU A 109 2.73 16.16 6.05
N ASP A 110 2.51 17.45 6.16
CA ASP A 110 1.50 18.02 7.04
C ASP A 110 0.10 17.69 6.50
N LEU A 111 -0.63 16.85 7.23
CA LEU A 111 -2.00 16.48 6.89
C LEU A 111 -3.03 17.40 7.57
N ALA A 112 -2.63 18.33 8.43
CA ALA A 112 -3.57 19.24 9.09
C ALA A 112 -4.35 20.07 8.06
N ASN A 113 -3.71 20.47 6.96
CA ASN A 113 -4.41 21.15 5.86
C ASN A 113 -5.36 20.19 5.12
N VAL A 114 -4.98 18.93 4.91
CA VAL A 114 -5.84 17.92 4.28
C VAL A 114 -7.05 17.62 5.15
N VAL A 115 -6.86 17.50 6.46
CA VAL A 115 -7.95 17.29 7.43
C VAL A 115 -8.88 18.50 7.44
N LYS A 116 -8.34 19.73 7.54
CA LYS A 116 -9.16 20.97 7.49
C LYS A 116 -9.97 21.10 6.21
N THR A 117 -9.45 20.70 5.04
CA THR A 117 -10.22 20.76 3.79
C THR A 117 -11.36 19.75 3.73
N HIS A 118 -11.37 18.73 4.58
CA HIS A 118 -12.38 17.66 4.60
C HIS A 118 -13.23 17.63 5.88
N GLU A 119 -12.92 18.47 6.89
CA GLU A 119 -13.83 18.72 8.00
C GLU A 119 -15.08 19.47 7.51
N THR A 120 -16.25 19.08 8.03
CA THR A 120 -17.56 19.56 7.54
C THR A 120 -18.41 20.26 8.60
N LEU A 121 -17.98 20.27 9.88
CA LEU A 121 -18.70 20.93 10.97
C LEU A 121 -17.74 21.35 12.07
N THR A 122 -17.67 22.65 12.37
CA THR A 122 -16.62 23.20 13.24
C THR A 122 -17.13 23.51 14.65
N ALA A 123 -18.41 23.90 14.80
CA ALA A 123 -19.01 24.10 16.12
C ALA A 123 -20.56 24.09 16.08
N LEU A 124 -21.16 23.67 17.20
CA LEU A 124 -22.58 23.84 17.50
C LEU A 124 -22.71 24.61 18.82
N GLY A 125 -23.47 25.69 18.82
CA GLY A 125 -23.77 26.51 20.00
C GLY A 125 -25.27 26.67 20.18
N MET A 126 -25.74 26.45 21.42
CA MET A 126 -27.13 26.67 21.80
C MET A 126 -27.25 27.94 22.62
N ASP A 127 -28.09 28.87 22.18
CA ASP A 127 -28.55 29.97 23.02
C ASP A 127 -29.96 29.64 23.50
N ALA A 128 -30.05 29.15 24.74
CA ALA A 128 -31.31 28.76 25.35
C ALA A 128 -32.23 29.97 25.62
N ALA A 129 -31.67 31.15 25.88
CA ALA A 129 -32.46 32.34 26.17
C ALA A 129 -33.08 32.92 24.89
N ALA A 130 -32.32 32.92 23.80
CA ALA A 130 -32.83 33.29 22.47
C ALA A 130 -33.63 32.16 21.79
N GLY A 131 -33.55 30.93 22.30
CA GLY A 131 -34.19 29.76 21.70
C GLY A 131 -33.64 29.46 20.30
N SER A 132 -32.32 29.54 20.12
CA SER A 132 -31.69 29.34 18.82
C SER A 132 -30.50 28.39 18.89
N LEU A 133 -30.24 27.73 17.76
CA LEU A 133 -29.06 26.92 17.54
C LEU A 133 -28.21 27.60 16.46
N THR A 134 -26.96 27.91 16.77
CA THR A 134 -26.00 28.40 15.79
C THR A 134 -25.06 27.27 15.40
N TYR A 135 -24.94 27.00 14.11
CA TYR A 135 -23.88 26.15 13.59
C TYR A 135 -22.88 27.01 12.80
N VAL A 136 -21.60 26.68 12.94
CA VAL A 136 -20.50 27.32 12.20
C VAL A 136 -19.84 26.27 11.33
N ASP A 137 -19.78 26.52 10.03
CA ASP A 137 -19.14 25.63 9.07
C ASP A 137 -17.62 25.80 8.99
N GLU A 138 -16.96 24.97 8.18
CA GLU A 138 -15.50 24.94 8.03
C GLU A 138 -14.91 26.23 7.45
N ARG A 139 -15.75 27.10 6.89
CA ARG A 139 -15.36 28.41 6.34
C ARG A 139 -15.54 29.53 7.35
N GLY A 140 -16.10 29.22 8.52
CA GLY A 140 -16.45 30.18 9.55
C GLY A 140 -17.82 30.83 9.29
N ASP A 141 -18.59 30.37 8.30
CA ASP A 141 -19.91 30.91 8.05
C ASP A 141 -20.88 30.40 9.12
N SER A 142 -21.56 31.34 9.77
CA SER A 142 -22.52 31.04 10.83
C SER A 142 -23.93 30.99 10.28
N LYS A 143 -24.68 29.94 10.60
CA LYS A 143 -26.12 29.90 10.38
C LYS A 143 -26.85 29.71 11.69
N VAL A 144 -27.86 30.54 11.89
CA VAL A 144 -28.74 30.51 13.06
C VAL A 144 -30.04 29.84 12.65
N LEU A 145 -30.38 28.76 13.37
CA LEU A 145 -31.68 28.12 13.33
C LEU A 145 -32.51 28.61 14.51
N ASP A 146 -33.60 29.30 14.22
CA ASP A 146 -34.56 29.76 15.23
C ASP A 146 -35.44 28.59 15.69
N LEU A 147 -35.08 28.01 16.84
CA LEU A 147 -35.83 26.91 17.42
C LEU A 147 -37.11 27.40 18.10
N ALA A 148 -37.15 28.64 18.60
CA ALA A 148 -38.35 29.21 19.20
C ALA A 148 -39.49 29.30 18.18
N ASN A 149 -39.19 29.67 16.94
CA ASN A 149 -40.18 29.66 15.86
C ASN A 149 -40.59 28.23 15.47
N VAL A 150 -39.65 27.28 15.42
CA VAL A 150 -39.97 25.86 15.17
C VAL A 150 -40.91 25.32 16.26
N VAL A 151 -40.66 25.62 17.53
CA VAL A 151 -41.53 25.23 18.64
C VAL A 151 -42.91 25.88 18.51
N LYS A 152 -43.00 27.19 18.27
CA LYS A 152 -44.29 27.89 18.10
C LYS A 152 -45.14 27.33 16.96
N THR A 153 -44.52 26.94 15.85
CA THR A 153 -45.23 26.35 14.70
C THR A 153 -45.76 24.94 14.97
N HIS A 154 -45.29 24.25 16.02
CA HIS A 154 -45.68 22.88 16.36
C HIS A 154 -46.30 22.72 17.75
N GLU A 155 -46.37 23.79 18.56
CA GLU A 155 -47.22 23.83 19.74
C GLU A 155 -48.69 23.68 19.32
N THR A 156 -49.54 23.15 20.20
CA THR A 156 -50.94 22.79 19.88
C THR A 156 -51.96 23.37 20.87
N LEU A 157 -51.50 24.02 21.95
CA LEU A 157 -52.36 24.61 22.97
C LEU A 157 -51.59 25.64 23.79
N THR A 158 -51.95 26.92 23.68
CA THR A 158 -51.17 28.03 24.28
C THR A 158 -51.74 28.46 25.63
N ALA A 159 -53.05 28.40 25.81
CA ALA A 159 -53.72 28.74 27.06
C ALA A 159 -55.09 28.06 27.16
N VAL A 160 -55.52 27.77 28.39
CA VAL A 160 -56.85 27.28 28.72
C VAL A 160 -57.40 28.14 29.85
N ASP A 161 -58.62 28.64 29.67
CA ASP A 161 -59.35 29.43 30.64
C ASP A 161 -60.72 28.79 30.89
N LEU A 162 -61.13 28.74 32.15
CA LEU A 162 -62.41 28.18 32.57
C LEU A 162 -63.25 29.31 33.18
N ASP A 163 -64.36 29.62 32.54
CA ASP A 163 -65.36 30.54 33.08
C ASP A 163 -66.46 29.73 33.76
N ASP A 164 -66.33 29.56 35.08
CA ASP A 164 -67.31 28.86 35.92
C ASP A 164 -68.68 29.55 35.93
N ALA A 165 -68.73 30.87 35.78
CA ALA A 165 -69.98 31.63 35.81
C ALA A 165 -70.75 31.49 34.48
N ALA A 166 -70.03 31.47 33.36
CA ALA A 166 -70.60 31.21 32.04
C ALA A 166 -70.76 29.72 31.73
N GLY A 167 -70.14 28.83 32.50
CA GLY A 167 -70.13 27.39 32.26
C GLY A 167 -69.42 27.05 30.95
N SER A 168 -68.30 27.70 30.65
CA SER A 168 -67.59 27.50 29.37
C SER A 168 -66.08 27.34 29.57
N LEU A 169 -65.46 26.55 28.70
CA LEU A 169 -64.01 26.44 28.59
C LEU A 169 -63.56 27.16 27.32
N THR A 170 -62.65 28.11 27.45
CA THR A 170 -62.02 28.75 26.30
C THR A 170 -60.58 28.28 26.21
N TYR A 171 -60.15 27.84 25.04
CA TYR A 171 -58.72 27.63 24.79
C TYR A 171 -58.24 28.40 23.58
N VAL A 172 -56.98 28.80 23.61
CA VAL A 172 -56.31 29.50 22.51
C VAL A 172 -55.34 28.53 21.86
N ASP A 173 -55.51 28.28 20.57
CA ASP A 173 -54.61 27.40 19.81
C ASP A 173 -53.29 28.08 19.43
N GLU A 174 -52.45 27.38 18.69
CA GLU A 174 -51.12 27.86 18.31
C GLU A 174 -51.12 29.04 17.33
N ARG A 175 -52.27 29.34 16.73
CA ARG A 175 -52.46 30.47 15.81
C ARG A 175 -53.01 31.70 16.51
N GLY A 176 -53.32 31.58 17.81
CA GLY A 176 -53.98 32.61 18.58
C GLY A 176 -55.51 32.57 18.44
N ASP A 177 -56.07 31.54 17.79
CA ASP A 177 -57.52 31.44 17.61
C ASP A 177 -58.17 30.92 18.89
N SER A 178 -59.16 31.65 19.40
CA SER A 178 -59.92 31.26 20.58
C SER A 178 -61.06 30.32 20.21
N LYS A 179 -61.12 29.18 20.89
CA LYS A 179 -62.20 28.18 20.74
C LYS A 179 -62.92 28.04 22.07
N VAL A 180 -64.22 28.29 22.04
CA VAL A 180 -65.10 28.19 23.20
C VAL A 180 -65.86 26.87 23.12
N LEU A 181 -65.73 26.08 24.18
CA LEU A 181 -66.53 24.88 24.42
C LEU A 181 -67.55 25.21 25.52
N ASP A 182 -68.82 25.23 25.15
CA ASP A 182 -69.92 25.36 26.11
C ASP A 182 -70.05 24.08 26.94
N LEU A 183 -69.81 24.20 28.24
CA LEU A 183 -69.90 23.11 29.21
C LEU A 183 -71.24 23.10 29.96
N ALA A 184 -72.09 24.12 29.79
CA ALA A 184 -73.40 24.20 30.45
C ALA A 184 -74.30 23.01 30.10
N ASN A 185 -74.05 22.38 28.95
CA ASN A 185 -74.76 21.18 28.47
C ASN A 185 -74.00 19.86 28.70
N VAL A 186 -72.76 19.90 29.18
CA VAL A 186 -71.88 18.73 29.33
C VAL A 186 -72.14 17.97 30.64
N VAL A 187 -72.63 18.66 31.67
CA VAL A 187 -73.13 18.03 32.89
C VAL A 187 -74.64 18.28 32.98
N LYS A 188 -75.44 17.40 32.37
CA LYS A 188 -76.86 17.30 32.73
C LYS A 188 -76.92 16.77 34.16
N THR A 189 -77.27 17.65 35.08
CA THR A 189 -77.76 17.25 36.41
C THR A 189 -79.19 16.73 36.31
#